data_AF-A0A5D0RSL2-F1
#
_entry.id   AF-A0A5D0RSL2-F1
#
_cell.length_a   1.000
_cell.length_b   1.000
_cell.length_c   1.000
_cell.angle_alpha   90.00
_cell.angle_beta   90.00
_cell.angle_gamma   90.00
#
_symmetry.space_group_name_H-M   'P 1'
#
loop_
_entity.id
_entity.type
_entity.pdbx_description
1 polymer ?
#
loop_
_entity_poly.entity_id
_entity_poly.type
_entity_poly.pdbx_seq_one_letter_code
_entity_poly.pdbx_strand_id
1 'polypeptide(L)'
;MADLIVNMVFKSIKEGNKEIEMSKIYDHADQLTHLDKNKLKKAVKNFIDLLEFYNIAYSNKDSIVVNNFKPSLETFAFALFYLFDQKQIPVNILRSYKLKYLMLDINEIIYYIKKLEQNGLVNFNVQKETFDLSPKIEMEELPQKILRS
;
A
#
# COMPACT_ATOMS: atom_id res chain seq x y z
N MET A 1 -10.48 -5.08 -7.78
CA MET A 1 -10.04 -3.68 -7.53
C MET A 1 -8.73 -3.60 -6.77
N ALA A 2 -8.56 -4.27 -5.62
CA ALA A 2 -7.27 -4.35 -4.94
C ALA A 2 -6.11 -4.82 -5.86
N ASP A 3 -6.41 -5.74 -6.78
CA ASP A 3 -5.46 -6.19 -7.80
C ASP A 3 -4.95 -5.06 -8.74
N LEU A 4 -5.82 -4.12 -9.13
CA LEU A 4 -5.45 -2.97 -9.97
C LEU A 4 -4.44 -2.07 -9.27
N ILE A 5 -4.56 -1.90 -7.94
CA ILE A 5 -3.58 -1.14 -7.16
C ILE A 5 -2.20 -1.76 -7.28
N VAL A 6 -2.07 -3.08 -7.13
CA VAL A 6 -0.75 -3.72 -7.10
C VAL A 6 -0.19 -3.92 -8.50
N ASN A 7 -0.99 -4.43 -9.42
CA ASN A 7 -0.51 -4.87 -10.73
C ASN A 7 -0.49 -3.76 -11.78
N MET A 8 -1.19 -2.65 -11.55
CA MET A 8 -1.17 -1.49 -12.46
C MET A 8 -0.55 -0.27 -11.80
N VAL A 9 -1.13 0.24 -10.70
CA VAL A 9 -0.70 1.52 -10.09
C VAL A 9 0.67 1.40 -9.43
N PHE A 10 0.87 0.42 -8.55
CA PHE A 10 2.15 0.23 -7.87
C PHE A 10 3.26 -0.16 -8.86
N LYS A 11 2.93 -1.02 -9.82
CA LYS A 11 3.84 -1.42 -10.88
C LYS A 11 4.31 -0.21 -11.71
N SER A 12 3.40 0.70 -12.08
CA SER A 12 3.74 1.91 -12.84
C SER A 12 4.68 2.84 -12.07
N ILE A 13 4.49 2.97 -10.74
CA ILE A 13 5.41 3.69 -9.85
C ILE A 13 6.80 3.04 -9.86
N LYS A 14 6.87 1.70 -9.78
CA LYS A 14 8.16 0.98 -9.74
C LYS A 14 8.93 1.01 -11.04
N GLU A 15 8.23 0.91 -12.16
CA GLU A 15 8.84 0.91 -13.48
C GLU A 15 9.16 2.34 -13.96
N GLY A 16 8.70 3.36 -13.24
CA GLY A 16 8.88 4.78 -13.60
C GLY A 16 7.99 5.24 -14.75
N ASN A 17 7.26 4.32 -15.39
CA ASN A 17 6.25 4.63 -16.40
C ASN A 17 4.92 4.94 -15.72
N LYS A 18 4.72 6.20 -15.35
CA LYS A 18 3.58 6.64 -14.53
C LYS A 18 2.28 6.82 -15.30
N GLU A 19 2.28 6.67 -16.61
CA GLU A 19 1.07 6.81 -17.41
C GLU A 19 0.49 5.43 -17.75
N ILE A 20 -0.80 5.27 -17.46
CA ILE A 20 -1.53 4.01 -17.68
C ILE A 20 -2.72 4.31 -18.58
N GLU A 21 -2.75 3.71 -19.77
CA GLU A 21 -3.90 3.82 -20.68
C GLU A 21 -5.17 3.25 -20.04
N MET A 22 -6.27 3.96 -20.25
CA MET A 22 -7.58 3.59 -19.72
C MET A 22 -8.06 2.24 -20.29
N SER A 23 -7.77 1.97 -21.56
CA SER A 23 -8.04 0.69 -22.23
C SER A 23 -7.45 -0.49 -21.45
N LYS A 24 -6.18 -0.38 -21.04
CA LYS A 24 -5.49 -1.41 -20.26
C LYS A 24 -6.15 -1.65 -18.90
N ILE A 25 -6.65 -0.60 -18.25
CA ILE A 25 -7.36 -0.72 -16.96
C ILE A 25 -8.68 -1.47 -17.17
N TYR A 26 -9.41 -1.13 -18.22
CA TYR A 26 -10.64 -1.83 -18.59
C TYR A 26 -10.40 -3.30 -18.90
N ASP A 27 -9.43 -3.61 -19.76
CA ASP A 27 -9.13 -4.98 -20.17
C ASP A 27 -8.71 -5.84 -18.96
N HIS A 28 -7.86 -5.30 -18.09
CA HIS A 28 -7.44 -6.00 -16.87
C HIS A 28 -8.60 -6.21 -15.89
N ALA A 29 -9.45 -5.19 -15.70
CA ALA A 29 -10.61 -5.29 -14.82
C ALA A 29 -11.66 -6.28 -15.36
N ASP A 30 -11.84 -6.37 -16.67
CA ASP A 30 -12.76 -7.31 -17.31
C ASP A 30 -12.30 -8.76 -17.09
N GLN A 31 -11.01 -9.02 -17.31
CA GLN A 31 -10.40 -10.34 -17.08
C GLN A 31 -10.56 -10.85 -15.65
N LEU A 32 -10.61 -9.94 -14.67
CA LEU A 32 -10.74 -10.30 -13.25
C LEU A 32 -12.18 -10.49 -12.79
N THR A 33 -13.14 -9.83 -13.43
CA THR A 33 -14.49 -9.67 -12.87
C THR A 33 -15.62 -10.19 -13.76
N HIS A 34 -15.41 -10.28 -15.06
CA HIS A 34 -16.40 -10.69 -16.06
C HIS A 34 -17.75 -9.95 -15.92
N LEU A 35 -17.69 -8.68 -15.52
CA LEU A 35 -18.87 -7.84 -15.32
C LEU A 35 -19.48 -7.41 -16.66
N ASP A 36 -20.79 -7.18 -16.67
CA ASP A 36 -21.44 -6.52 -17.79
C ASP A 36 -20.76 -5.18 -18.10
N LYS A 37 -20.62 -4.84 -19.40
CA LYS A 37 -19.88 -3.64 -19.86
C LYS A 37 -20.23 -2.34 -19.10
N ASN A 38 -21.51 -2.11 -18.81
CA ASN A 38 -21.93 -0.91 -18.08
C ASN A 38 -21.52 -0.93 -16.60
N LYS A 39 -21.55 -2.10 -15.95
CA LYS A 39 -21.10 -2.26 -14.56
C LYS A 39 -19.58 -2.13 -14.47
N LEU A 40 -18.86 -2.72 -15.43
CA LEU A 40 -17.40 -2.58 -15.52
C LEU A 40 -17.00 -1.10 -15.67
N LYS A 41 -17.64 -0.37 -16.60
CA LYS A 41 -17.47 1.08 -16.77
C LYS A 41 -17.64 1.86 -15.47
N LYS A 42 -18.73 1.59 -14.75
CA LYS A 42 -18.99 2.25 -13.48
C LYS A 42 -17.94 1.89 -12.41
N ALA A 43 -17.55 0.63 -12.34
CA ALA A 43 -16.58 0.16 -11.35
C ALA A 43 -15.19 0.74 -11.58
N VAL A 44 -14.71 0.77 -12.82
CA VAL A 44 -13.42 1.38 -13.19
C VAL A 44 -13.45 2.90 -12.97
N LYS A 45 -14.54 3.58 -13.36
CA LYS A 45 -14.69 5.01 -13.07
C LYS A 45 -14.62 5.30 -11.57
N ASN A 46 -15.40 4.59 -10.75
CA ASN A 46 -15.36 4.77 -9.29
C ASN A 46 -13.96 4.49 -8.71
N PHE A 47 -13.24 3.53 -9.26
CA PHE A 47 -11.86 3.25 -8.86
C PHE A 47 -10.94 4.44 -9.16
N ILE A 48 -11.03 5.03 -10.35
CA ILE A 48 -10.24 6.20 -10.74
C ILE A 48 -10.62 7.42 -9.91
N ASP A 49 -11.91 7.66 -9.68
CA ASP A 49 -12.41 8.74 -8.83
C ASP A 49 -11.81 8.63 -7.40
N LEU A 50 -11.64 7.40 -6.88
CA LEU A 50 -10.96 7.17 -5.59
C LEU A 50 -9.46 7.47 -5.67
N LEU A 51 -8.77 7.08 -6.75
CA LEU A 51 -7.35 7.40 -6.92
C LEU A 51 -7.13 8.93 -6.96
N GLU A 52 -8.00 9.66 -7.65
CA GLU A 52 -7.99 11.12 -7.71
C GLU A 52 -8.24 11.75 -6.35
N PHE A 53 -9.27 11.27 -5.63
CA PHE A 53 -9.61 11.77 -4.31
C PHE A 53 -8.44 11.66 -3.32
N TYR A 54 -7.68 10.56 -3.37
CA TYR A 54 -6.50 10.35 -2.53
C TYR A 54 -5.19 10.89 -3.13
N ASN A 55 -5.27 11.65 -4.24
CA ASN A 55 -4.12 12.21 -4.95
C ASN A 55 -3.09 11.15 -5.39
N ILE A 56 -3.53 9.92 -5.61
CA ILE A 56 -2.71 8.79 -6.07
C ILE A 56 -2.49 8.89 -7.58
N ALA A 57 -3.52 9.29 -8.34
CA ALA A 57 -3.43 9.48 -9.77
C ALA A 57 -4.40 10.58 -10.22
N TYR A 58 -4.27 11.05 -11.46
CA TYR A 58 -5.24 11.93 -12.10
C TYR A 58 -5.52 11.51 -13.53
N SER A 59 -6.75 11.72 -13.98
CA SER A 59 -7.15 11.43 -15.37
C SER A 59 -6.54 12.43 -16.35
N ASN A 60 -6.04 11.90 -17.48
CA ASN A 60 -5.53 12.67 -18.60
C ASN A 60 -6.05 12.09 -19.91
N LYS A 61 -7.13 12.66 -20.48
CA LYS A 61 -7.78 12.17 -21.70
C LYS A 61 -8.10 10.67 -21.63
N ASP A 62 -7.28 9.85 -22.28
CA ASP A 62 -7.43 8.40 -22.43
C ASP A 62 -6.49 7.60 -21.52
N SER A 63 -5.86 8.25 -20.54
CA SER A 63 -4.96 7.63 -19.56
C SER A 63 -5.22 8.16 -18.15
N ILE A 64 -4.61 7.50 -17.16
CA ILE A 64 -4.36 8.08 -15.85
C ILE A 64 -2.86 8.28 -15.66
N VAL A 65 -2.47 9.36 -14.98
CA VAL A 65 -1.09 9.63 -14.58
C VAL A 65 -0.96 9.42 -13.08
N VAL A 66 -0.09 8.50 -12.70
CA VAL A 66 0.15 8.10 -11.31
C VAL A 66 1.18 9.03 -10.66
N ASN A 67 0.82 9.58 -9.51
CA ASN A 67 1.67 10.44 -8.71
C ASN A 67 2.70 9.62 -7.91
N ASN A 68 3.72 10.30 -7.39
CA ASN A 68 4.59 9.73 -6.36
C ASN A 68 3.83 9.67 -5.03
N PHE A 69 2.92 8.70 -4.89
CA PHE A 69 2.22 8.47 -3.64
C PHE A 69 3.14 7.84 -2.61
N LYS A 70 3.09 8.36 -1.37
CA LYS A 70 3.65 7.71 -0.20
C LYS A 70 2.64 7.78 0.95
N PRO A 71 2.34 6.66 1.63
CA PRO A 71 1.46 6.68 2.78
C PRO A 71 2.09 7.49 3.92
N SER A 72 1.27 8.00 4.82
CA SER A 72 1.78 8.62 6.04
C SER A 72 2.41 7.57 6.97
N LEU A 73 3.27 7.99 7.91
CA LEU A 73 3.87 7.07 8.89
C LEU A 73 2.78 6.40 9.75
N GLU A 74 1.74 7.14 10.08
CA GLU A 74 0.55 6.69 10.80
C GLU A 74 -0.15 5.56 10.05
N THR A 75 -0.44 5.76 8.77
CA THR A 75 -1.11 4.76 7.93
C THR A 75 -0.31 3.47 7.88
N PHE A 76 1.01 3.58 7.70
CA PHE A 76 1.90 2.42 7.73
C PHE A 76 1.90 1.74 9.10
N ALA A 77 1.97 2.50 10.19
CA ALA A 77 1.96 1.95 11.54
C ALA A 77 0.68 1.18 11.83
N PHE A 78 -0.49 1.72 11.49
CA PHE A 78 -1.76 1.00 11.65
C PHE A 78 -1.77 -0.32 10.87
N ALA A 79 -1.29 -0.32 9.62
CA ALA A 79 -1.20 -1.53 8.83
C ALA A 79 -0.23 -2.55 9.45
N LEU A 80 0.92 -2.10 9.95
CA LEU A 80 1.91 -2.97 10.61
C LEU A 80 1.37 -3.57 11.91
N PHE A 81 0.77 -2.76 12.77
CA PHE A 81 0.20 -3.20 14.04
C PHE A 81 -0.99 -4.14 13.86
N TYR A 82 -1.80 -3.91 12.83
CA TYR A 82 -2.82 -4.88 12.43
C TYR A 82 -2.20 -6.22 12.04
N LEU A 83 -1.03 -6.26 11.38
CA LEU A 83 -0.36 -7.53 11.08
C LEU A 83 0.18 -8.23 12.34
N PHE A 84 0.65 -7.47 13.33
CA PHE A 84 1.04 -8.03 14.64
C PHE A 84 -0.14 -8.63 15.40
N ASP A 85 -1.28 -7.94 15.44
CA ASP A 85 -2.51 -8.43 16.08
C ASP A 85 -3.00 -9.75 15.44
N GLN A 86 -2.83 -9.88 14.12
CA GLN A 86 -3.09 -11.12 13.38
C GLN A 86 -2.01 -12.21 13.58
N LYS A 87 -1.13 -12.04 14.57
CA LYS A 87 -0.05 -12.96 14.97
C LYS A 87 0.85 -13.39 13.81
N GLN A 88 1.07 -12.51 12.85
CA GLN A 88 1.96 -12.78 11.72
C GLN A 88 3.41 -12.79 12.20
N ILE A 89 4.17 -13.82 11.83
CA ILE A 89 5.60 -13.85 12.12
C ILE A 89 6.33 -12.74 11.32
N PRO A 90 7.43 -12.18 11.86
CA PRO A 90 8.20 -11.09 11.26
C PRO A 90 8.49 -11.22 9.76
N VAL A 91 8.91 -12.40 9.30
CA VAL A 91 9.20 -12.67 7.88
C VAL A 91 7.95 -12.58 7.00
N ASN A 92 6.80 -13.01 7.52
CA ASN A 92 5.53 -12.93 6.79
C ASN A 92 5.00 -11.50 6.73
N ILE A 93 5.32 -10.66 7.72
CA ILE A 93 4.98 -9.24 7.70
C ILE A 93 5.68 -8.53 6.53
N LEU A 94 7.00 -8.70 6.40
CA LEU A 94 7.75 -8.09 5.30
C LEU A 94 7.31 -8.56 3.91
N ARG A 95 6.85 -9.81 3.82
CA ARG A 95 6.35 -10.41 2.57
C ARG A 95 4.84 -10.21 2.38
N SER A 96 4.17 -9.55 3.31
CA SER A 96 2.72 -9.43 3.31
C SER A 96 2.25 -8.65 2.09
N TYR A 97 1.39 -9.27 1.29
CA TYR A 97 0.76 -8.61 0.15
C TYR A 97 -0.06 -7.38 0.59
N LYS A 98 -0.51 -7.33 1.85
CA LYS A 98 -1.23 -6.19 2.43
C LYS A 98 -0.39 -4.91 2.41
N LEU A 99 0.93 -5.00 2.56
CA LEU A 99 1.81 -3.82 2.47
C LEU A 99 1.97 -3.32 1.03
N LYS A 100 1.76 -4.16 0.02
CA LYS A 100 1.76 -3.73 -1.39
C LYS A 100 0.59 -2.81 -1.71
N TYR A 101 -0.53 -2.90 -0.98
CA TYR A 101 -1.63 -1.94 -1.12
C TYR A 101 -1.27 -0.53 -0.67
N LEU A 102 -0.22 -0.40 0.16
CA LEU A 102 0.35 0.90 0.51
C LEU A 102 1.33 1.42 -0.55
N MET A 103 1.51 0.69 -1.65
CA MET A 103 2.41 1.03 -2.75
C MET A 103 3.88 1.20 -2.29
N LEU A 104 4.31 0.39 -1.32
CA LEU A 104 5.68 0.39 -0.80
C LEU A 104 6.46 -0.84 -1.29
N ASP A 105 7.73 -0.67 -1.70
CA ASP A 105 8.65 -1.81 -1.79
C ASP A 105 9.29 -2.16 -0.45
N ILE A 106 10.09 -3.22 -0.47
CA ILE A 106 10.82 -3.70 0.68
C ILE A 106 11.77 -2.64 1.28
N ASN A 107 12.42 -1.81 0.46
CA ASN A 107 13.33 -0.77 0.96
C ASN A 107 12.55 0.33 1.67
N GLU A 108 11.41 0.72 1.10
CA GLU A 108 10.49 1.67 1.69
C GLU A 108 9.87 1.10 2.98
N ILE A 109 9.39 -0.15 2.98
CA ILE A 109 8.90 -0.84 4.18
C ILE A 109 9.95 -0.79 5.29
N ILE A 110 11.21 -1.14 5.00
CA ILE A 110 12.31 -1.08 5.97
C ILE A 110 12.53 0.36 6.46
N TYR A 111 12.44 1.36 5.58
CA TYR A 111 12.55 2.76 5.96
C TYR A 111 11.46 3.17 6.97
N TYR A 112 10.19 2.80 6.72
CA TYR A 112 9.11 3.10 7.66
C TYR A 112 9.26 2.34 8.98
N ILE A 113 9.69 1.07 8.96
CA ILE A 113 9.95 0.32 10.19
C ILE A 113 11.03 1.00 11.04
N LYS A 114 12.14 1.44 10.42
CA LYS A 114 13.19 2.19 11.12
C LYS A 114 12.68 3.50 11.72
N LYS A 115 11.74 4.18 11.06
CA LYS A 115 11.09 5.38 11.64
C LYS A 115 10.27 5.04 12.87
N LEU A 116 9.48 3.95 12.84
CA LEU A 116 8.73 3.50 14.00
C LEU A 116 9.65 3.02 15.14
N GLU A 117 10.79 2.41 14.82
CA GLU A 117 11.81 2.02 15.78
C GLU A 117 12.40 3.25 16.50
N GLN A 118 12.78 4.28 15.74
CA GLN A 118 13.27 5.56 16.28
C GLN A 118 12.25 6.24 17.19
N ASN A 119 10.96 6.10 16.89
CA ASN A 119 9.86 6.60 17.71
C ASN A 119 9.53 5.70 18.91
N GLY A 120 10.28 4.60 19.11
CA GLY A 120 10.08 3.69 20.23
C GLY A 120 8.80 2.85 20.15
N LEU A 121 8.21 2.70 18.96
CA LEU A 121 6.95 1.97 18.78
C LEU A 121 7.17 0.48 18.49
N VAL A 122 8.30 0.14 17.88
CA VAL A 122 8.66 -1.25 17.56
C VAL A 122 10.11 -1.55 17.96
N ASN A 123 10.41 -2.83 18.15
CA ASN A 123 11.77 -3.35 18.06
C ASN A 123 12.03 -3.75 16.61
N PHE A 124 13.19 -3.39 16.08
CA PHE A 124 13.62 -3.83 14.76
C PHE A 124 15.11 -4.17 14.79
N ASN A 125 15.44 -5.45 14.61
CA ASN A 125 16.83 -5.88 14.55
C ASN A 125 17.03 -6.88 13.42
N VAL A 126 18.07 -6.66 12.63
CA VAL A 126 18.47 -7.56 11.54
C VAL A 126 19.92 -7.95 11.78
N GLN A 127 20.14 -9.20 12.19
CA GLN A 127 21.46 -9.83 12.26
C GLN A 127 21.53 -10.96 11.23
N LYS A 128 22.75 -11.46 10.97
CA LYS A 128 23.00 -12.45 9.90
C LYS A 128 22.04 -13.65 9.89
N GLU A 129 21.60 -14.10 11.07
CA GLU A 129 20.72 -15.26 11.23
C GLU A 129 19.42 -14.96 11.99
N THR A 130 19.26 -13.75 12.54
CA THR A 130 18.09 -13.39 13.35
C THR A 130 17.43 -12.12 12.85
N PHE A 131 16.10 -12.17 12.77
CA PHE A 131 15.26 -11.05 12.39
C PHE A 131 14.21 -10.86 13.48
N ASP A 132 14.30 -9.74 14.19
CA ASP A 132 13.32 -9.34 15.18
C ASP A 132 12.54 -8.13 14.66
N LEU A 133 11.23 -8.28 14.68
CA LEU A 133 10.28 -7.22 14.42
C LEU A 133 9.08 -7.47 15.33
N SER A 134 8.98 -6.69 16.40
CA SER A 134 7.95 -6.86 17.42
C SER A 134 7.40 -5.50 17.88
N PRO A 135 6.11 -5.42 18.24
CA PRO A 135 5.56 -4.20 18.80
C PRO A 135 6.12 -3.95 20.22
N LYS A 136 6.38 -2.68 20.56
CA LYS A 136 6.73 -2.25 21.94
C LYS A 136 5.51 -1.81 22.75
N ILE A 137 4.38 -1.61 22.07
CA ILE A 137 3.11 -1.14 22.63
C ILE A 137 1.97 -1.99 22.06
N GLU A 138 0.82 -2.00 22.69
CA GLU A 138 -0.36 -2.65 22.15
C GLU A 138 -1.00 -1.82 21.02
N MET A 139 -1.82 -2.46 20.17
CA MET A 139 -2.47 -1.80 19.04
C MET A 139 -3.39 -0.65 19.47
N GLU A 140 -4.06 -0.79 20.60
CA GLU A 140 -4.96 0.21 21.19
C GLU A 140 -4.22 1.48 21.64
N GLU A 141 -2.93 1.38 21.93
CA GLU A 141 -2.09 2.50 22.37
C GLU A 141 -1.54 3.32 21.18
N LEU A 142 -1.52 2.73 19.98
CA LEU A 142 -0.92 3.34 18.79
C LEU A 142 -1.46 4.74 18.48
N PRO A 143 -2.78 5.01 18.48
CA PRO A 143 -3.31 6.34 18.17
C PRO A 143 -2.76 7.43 19.10
N GLN A 144 -2.58 7.11 20.39
CA GLN A 144 -2.12 8.08 21.38
C GLN A 144 -0.63 8.41 21.23
N LYS A 145 0.17 7.42 20.80
CA LYS A 145 1.62 7.54 20.70
C LYS A 145 2.05 8.18 19.39
N ILE A 146 1.36 7.87 18.29
CA ILE A 146 1.75 8.34 16.95
C ILE A 146 1.31 9.77 16.67
N LEU A 147 0.26 10.26 17.34
CA LEU A 147 -0.20 11.66 17.25
C LEU A 147 0.67 12.63 18.08
N ARG A 148 1.65 12.13 18.84
CA ARG A 148 2.53 12.93 19.72
C ARG A 148 4.00 12.95 19.26
N SER A 149 4.34 12.20 18.22
CA SER A 149 5.68 12.10 17.60
C SER A 149 5.78 12.96 16.36
#